data_AF-A0A321LEZ4-F1
#
_entry.id   AF-A0A321LEZ4-F1
#
_cell.length_a   1.000
_cell.length_b   1.000
_cell.length_c   1.000
_cell.angle_alpha   90.00
_cell.angle_beta   90.00
_cell.angle_gamma   90.00
#
_symmetry.space_group_name_H-M   'P 1'
#
loop_
_entity.id
_entity.type
_entity.pdbx_description
1 polymer ?
#
loop_
_entity_poly.entity_id
_entity_poly.type
_entity_poly.pdbx_seq_one_letter_code
_entity_poly.pdbx_strand_id
1 'polypeptide(L)'
;MKEINSELEDDLRPEYDLSQLKNRVRGKYAKRYKKGTNLVLLAPDVAQAFPDSESVNEALRLLIKVAKTSHPVQQDVIEQVKT
;
A
#
# COMPACT_ATOMS: atom_id res chain seq x y z
N MET A 1 28.30 -14.24 30.50
CA MET A 1 27.86 -14.39 29.09
C MET A 1 26.87 -15.53 29.06
N LYS A 2 25.57 -15.26 28.92
CA LYS A 2 24.55 -16.31 28.90
C LYS A 2 24.53 -16.90 27.49
N GLU A 3 24.96 -18.15 27.36
CA GLU A 3 24.82 -18.90 26.12
C GLU A 3 23.32 -19.03 25.82
N ILE A 4 22.89 -18.40 24.73
CA ILE A 4 21.54 -18.51 24.19
C ILE A 4 21.55 -19.81 23.38
N ASN A 5 21.17 -20.90 24.04
CA ASN A 5 20.99 -22.20 23.41
C ASN A 5 19.93 -22.03 22.32
N SER A 6 20.33 -22.19 21.05
CA SER A 6 19.48 -22.00 19.89
C SER A 6 18.60 -23.23 19.65
N GLU A 7 17.74 -23.54 20.61
CA GLU A 7 16.63 -24.47 20.43
C GLU A 7 15.49 -23.76 19.67
N LEU A 8 15.83 -23.19 18.52
CA LEU A 8 14.86 -23.00 17.46
C LEU A 8 14.94 -24.29 16.66
N GLU A 9 14.16 -25.30 17.07
CA GLU A 9 13.95 -26.46 16.22
C GLU A 9 13.56 -25.94 14.83
N ASP A 10 14.37 -26.32 13.85
CA ASP A 10 14.15 -25.93 12.47
C ASP A 10 12.92 -26.67 11.97
N ASP A 11 11.74 -26.10 12.23
CA ASP A 11 10.43 -26.60 11.77
C ASP A 11 10.32 -26.62 10.23
N LEU A 12 11.36 -26.20 9.52
CA LEU A 12 11.43 -26.31 8.07
C LEU A 12 11.50 -27.79 7.67
N ARG A 13 10.68 -28.14 6.69
CA ARG A 13 10.75 -29.47 6.08
C ARG A 13 12.13 -29.67 5.43
N PRO A 14 12.64 -30.90 5.35
CA PRO A 14 13.96 -31.18 4.76
C PRO A 14 14.14 -30.66 3.32
N GLU A 15 13.05 -30.50 2.57
CA GLU A 15 13.08 -29.96 1.21
C GLU A 15 13.29 -28.43 1.16
N TYR A 16 13.11 -27.72 2.27
CA TYR A 16 13.27 -26.26 2.37
C TYR A 16 14.66 -25.86 2.86
N ASP A 17 15.69 -26.16 2.07
CA ASP A 17 17.03 -25.64 2.32
C ASP A 17 17.15 -24.18 1.85
N LEU A 18 17.07 -23.25 2.80
CA LEU A 18 17.21 -21.84 2.51
C LEU A 18 18.57 -21.52 1.86
N SER A 19 19.65 -22.25 2.17
CA SER A 19 20.99 -21.98 1.61
C SER A 19 21.03 -22.08 0.07
N GLN A 20 20.11 -22.83 -0.52
CA GLN A 20 19.98 -23.00 -1.97
C GLN A 20 19.32 -21.81 -2.68
N LEU A 21 18.68 -20.91 -1.92
CA LEU A 21 18.02 -19.73 -2.48
C LEU A 21 19.05 -18.73 -3.01
N LYS A 22 19.21 -18.71 -4.34
CA LYS A 22 20.01 -17.70 -5.05
C LYS A 22 19.32 -16.33 -4.98
N ASN A 23 20.09 -15.25 -4.82
CA ASN A 23 19.61 -13.86 -4.80
C ASN A 23 18.62 -13.52 -3.67
N ARG A 24 18.88 -14.02 -2.45
CA ARG A 24 18.14 -13.64 -1.23
C ARG A 24 18.31 -12.15 -0.94
N VAL A 25 17.22 -11.38 -1.02
CA VAL A 25 17.20 -9.95 -0.66
C VAL A 25 16.20 -9.73 0.47
N ARG A 26 16.70 -9.43 1.68
CA ARG A 26 15.86 -9.08 2.82
C ARG A 26 15.06 -7.81 2.49
N GLY A 27 13.74 -7.87 2.66
CA GLY A 27 12.88 -6.71 2.44
C GLY A 27 12.71 -6.29 0.97
N LYS A 28 12.88 -7.20 -0.01
CA LYS A 28 12.68 -6.94 -1.45
C LYS A 28 11.41 -6.14 -1.77
N TYR A 29 10.33 -6.38 -1.03
CA TYR A 29 9.03 -5.70 -1.18
C TYR A 29 8.66 -4.81 0.00
N ALA A 30 9.53 -4.64 1.01
CA ALA A 30 9.23 -3.87 2.21
C ALA A 30 8.85 -2.42 1.89
N LYS A 31 9.50 -1.80 0.89
CA LYS A 31 9.14 -0.46 0.42
C LYS A 31 7.76 -0.41 -0.25
N ARG A 32 7.36 -1.45 -0.99
CA ARG A 32 6.04 -1.53 -1.63
C ARG A 32 4.94 -1.75 -0.59
N TYR A 33 5.21 -2.59 0.40
CA TYR A 33 4.32 -2.83 1.52
C TYR A 33 4.12 -1.56 2.36
N LYS A 34 5.21 -0.85 2.71
CA LYS A 34 5.16 0.42 3.46
C LYS A 34 4.42 1.53 2.72
N LYS A 35 4.40 1.52 1.39
CA LYS A 35 3.59 2.47 0.62
C LYS A 35 2.09 2.27 0.85
N GLY A 36 1.68 1.12 1.38
CA GLY A 36 0.29 0.75 1.56
C GLY A 36 -0.46 0.67 0.24
N THR A 37 -1.67 0.15 0.28
CA THR A 37 -2.70 0.47 -0.70
C THR A 37 -3.61 1.50 -0.05
N ASN A 38 -3.74 2.69 -0.64
CA ASN A 38 -4.68 3.70 -0.16
C ASN A 38 -6.11 3.29 -0.54
N LEU A 39 -6.63 2.27 0.16
CA LEU A 39 -7.98 1.75 -0.04
C LEU A 39 -8.93 2.59 0.82
N VAL A 40 -9.91 3.20 0.15
CA VAL A 40 -10.98 3.94 0.80
C VAL A 40 -12.26 3.16 0.58
N LEU A 41 -12.93 2.81 1.67
CA LEU A 41 -14.24 2.17 1.62
C LEU A 41 -15.29 3.22 1.22
N LEU A 42 -16.02 2.96 0.14
CA LEU A 42 -17.14 3.80 -0.26
C LEU A 42 -18.37 3.50 0.59
N ALA A 43 -19.19 4.53 0.81
CA ALA A 43 -20.51 4.33 1.40
C ALA A 43 -21.39 3.46 0.48
N PRO A 44 -22.34 2.67 1.03
CA PRO A 44 -23.11 1.70 0.24
C PRO A 44 -23.91 2.30 -0.91
N ASP A 45 -24.42 3.51 -0.76
CA ASP A 45 -25.13 4.28 -1.78
C ASP A 45 -24.21 4.70 -2.93
N VAL A 46 -23.00 5.17 -2.61
CA VAL A 46 -21.99 5.53 -3.61
C VAL A 46 -21.50 4.29 -4.36
N ALA A 47 -21.27 3.18 -3.66
CA ALA A 47 -20.88 1.92 -4.28
C ALA A 47 -21.97 1.34 -5.20
N GLN A 48 -23.25 1.62 -4.95
CA GLN A 48 -24.35 1.23 -5.84
C GLN A 48 -24.39 2.09 -7.12
N ALA A 49 -24.02 3.37 -7.01
CA ALA A 49 -24.00 4.29 -8.15
C ALA A 49 -22.82 4.04 -9.11
N PHE A 50 -21.71 3.49 -8.61
CA PHE A 50 -20.49 3.27 -9.40
C PHE A 50 -20.11 1.78 -9.43
N PRO A 51 -20.14 1.12 -10.61
CA PRO A 51 -19.90 -0.31 -10.72
C PRO A 51 -18.44 -0.74 -10.50
N ASP A 52 -17.48 0.17 -10.68
CA ASP A 52 -16.05 -0.13 -10.56
C ASP A 52 -15.21 1.09 -10.13
N SER A 53 -13.94 0.85 -9.81
CA SER A 53 -13.01 1.90 -9.40
C SER A 53 -12.63 2.89 -10.51
N GLU A 54 -12.75 2.49 -11.79
CA GLU A 54 -12.40 3.35 -12.92
C GLU A 54 -13.43 4.49 -13.02
N SER A 55 -14.71 4.15 -13.01
CA SER A 55 -15.83 5.11 -13.04
C SER A 55 -15.80 6.10 -11.88
N VAL A 56 -15.50 5.65 -10.66
CA VAL A 56 -15.32 6.53 -9.49
C VAL A 56 -14.17 7.52 -9.71
N ASN A 57 -13.02 7.02 -10.16
CA ASN A 57 -11.83 7.85 -10.34
C ASN A 57 -12.00 8.87 -11.47
N GLU A 58 -12.70 8.53 -12.55
CA GLU A 58 -13.04 9.47 -13.61
C GLU A 58 -13.92 10.61 -13.11
N ALA A 59 -14.99 10.29 -12.37
CA ALA A 59 -15.87 11.29 -11.78
C ALA A 59 -15.13 12.25 -10.85
N LEU A 60 -14.28 11.72 -9.95
CA LEU A 60 -13.47 12.54 -9.04
C LEU A 60 -12.47 13.42 -9.80
N ARG A 61 -11.87 12.93 -10.88
CA ARG A 61 -10.96 13.72 -11.73
C ARG A 61 -11.68 14.88 -12.41
N LEU A 62 -12.91 14.66 -12.88
CA LEU A 62 -13.75 15.72 -13.45
C LEU A 62 -14.05 16.78 -12.39
N LEU A 63 -14.42 16.37 -11.18
CA LEU A 63 -14.66 17.29 -10.07
C LEU A 63 -13.42 18.12 -9.72
N ILE A 64 -12.23 17.50 -9.71
CA ILE A 64 -10.95 18.22 -9.51
C ILE A 64 -10.72 19.27 -10.60
N LYS A 65 -11.02 18.96 -11.88
CA LYS A 65 -10.88 19.92 -12.98
C LYS A 65 -11.82 21.11 -12.78
N VAL A 66 -13.08 20.87 -12.45
CA VAL A 66 -14.08 21.92 -12.18
C VAL A 66 -13.68 22.77 -10.97
N ALA A 67 -13.22 22.13 -9.89
CA ALA A 67 -12.75 22.83 -8.71
C ALA A 67 -11.60 23.80 -9.05
N LYS A 68 -10.59 23.33 -9.80
CA LYS A 68 -9.44 24.15 -10.25
C LYS A 68 -9.83 25.33 -11.14
N THR A 69 -10.88 25.19 -11.95
CA THR A 69 -11.37 26.28 -12.81
C THR A 69 -12.23 27.27 -12.06
N SER A 70 -12.96 26.84 -11.01
CA SER A 70 -13.86 27.70 -10.24
C SER A 70 -13.14 28.49 -9.12
N HIS A 71 -12.09 27.92 -8.55
CA HIS A 71 -11.21 28.55 -7.57
C HIS A 71 -9.78 28.08 -7.87
N PRO A 72 -8.81 28.98 -8.14
CA PRO A 72 -7.40 28.58 -8.16
C PRO A 72 -7.04 28.15 -6.74
N VAL A 73 -7.15 26.85 -6.46
CA VAL A 73 -6.90 26.27 -5.14
C VAL A 73 -5.46 26.59 -4.74
N GLN A 74 -5.33 27.47 -3.74
CA GLN A 74 -4.08 27.76 -3.06
C GLN A 74 -3.56 26.44 -2.47
N GLN A 75 -2.37 26.04 -2.90
CA GLN A 75 -1.80 24.71 -2.70
C GLN A 75 -1.26 24.49 -1.27
N ASP A 76 -2.07 24.63 -0.22
CA ASP A 76 -1.53 24.60 1.16
C ASP A 76 -1.84 23.34 1.98
N VAL A 77 -2.34 22.24 1.39
CA VAL A 77 -2.71 21.06 2.19
C VAL A 77 -2.04 19.74 1.78
N ILE A 78 -1.32 19.68 0.65
CA ILE A 78 -0.77 18.40 0.16
C ILE A 78 0.59 18.04 0.82
N GLU A 79 1.23 18.96 1.54
CA GLU A 79 2.54 18.71 2.14
C GLU A 79 2.50 17.96 3.48
N GLN A 80 1.35 17.89 4.15
CA GLN A 80 1.25 17.28 5.49
C GLN A 80 1.09 15.75 5.52
N VAL A 81 1.06 15.07 4.36
CA VAL A 81 1.01 13.60 4.29
C VAL A 81 2.37 12.98 3.90
N LYS A 82 3.42 13.80 3.80
CA LYS A 82 4.81 13.31 3.68
C LYS A 82 5.54 13.47 5.02
N THR A 83 5.25 12.59 5.97
CA THR A 83 6.22 12.19 7.00
C THR A 83 6.03 10.70 7.28
#